data_AF-A0A918Q004-F1
#
_entry.id   AF-A0A918Q004-F1
#
_cell.length_a   1.000
_cell.length_b   1.000
_cell.length_c   1.000
_cell.angle_alpha   90.00
_cell.angle_beta   90.00
_cell.angle_gamma   90.00
#
_symmetry.space_group_name_H-M   'P 1'
#
loop_
_entity.id
_entity.type
_entity.pdbx_description
1 polymer ?
#
loop_
_entity_poly.entity_id
_entity_poly.type
_entity_poly.pdbx_seq_one_letter_code
_entity_poly.pdbx_strand_id
1 'polypeptide(L)'
;MKYCIYYIALSLCLFSCVDNDYLVDGGVSSGELGTDTFSFLQSHPQMDTLALLIERAGLIDEVNGEVTLFAPNNLSVKKYVDEILKGMRELDPEAEFTVNDIPKDTLDKYMGAYIFPGKITREDMSPEGDIMVALNGEERRISLEPREEYTAQLSSFPEYVYYTYKQGEEWDLWNNITDDELVQVRTSNLISTNGVVHVLQGNHILFNYKD
;
A
#
# COMPACT_ATOMS: atom_id res chain seq x y z
N MET A 1 49.04 -30.84 41.05
CA MET A 1 47.57 -30.94 40.84
C MET A 1 46.86 -29.58 40.71
N LYS A 2 47.53 -28.50 40.25
CA LYS A 2 46.88 -27.19 39.99
C LYS A 2 46.78 -26.84 38.51
N TYR A 3 47.65 -27.41 37.67
CA TYR A 3 47.67 -27.13 36.23
C TYR A 3 46.67 -27.97 35.42
N CYS A 4 46.22 -29.13 35.90
CA CYS A 4 45.21 -29.94 35.20
C CYS A 4 43.81 -29.30 35.19
N ILE A 5 43.52 -28.42 36.16
CA ILE A 5 42.21 -27.75 36.26
C ILE A 5 42.10 -26.63 35.20
N TYR A 6 43.21 -25.98 34.84
CA TYR A 6 43.21 -24.93 33.83
C TYR A 6 42.96 -25.46 32.40
N TYR A 7 43.41 -26.68 32.09
CA TYR A 7 43.18 -27.27 30.76
C TYR A 7 41.75 -27.74 30.54
N ILE A 8 41.02 -28.11 31.60
CA ILE A 8 39.60 -28.50 31.51
C ILE A 8 38.70 -27.27 31.37
N ALA A 9 39.04 -26.16 32.03
CA ALA A 9 38.29 -24.91 31.91
C ALA A 9 38.43 -24.24 30.52
N LEU A 10 39.54 -24.48 29.80
CA LEU A 10 39.77 -23.92 28.47
C LEU A 10 39.08 -24.73 27.35
N SER A 11 38.77 -26.01 27.56
CA SER A 11 38.12 -26.85 26.53
C SER A 11 36.59 -26.72 26.51
N LEU A 12 35.98 -26.02 27.48
CA LEU A 12 34.53 -25.83 27.57
C LEU A 12 34.01 -24.64 26.75
N CYS A 13 34.89 -23.86 26.12
CA CYS A 13 34.50 -22.67 25.34
C CYS A 13 34.32 -22.92 23.83
N LEU A 14 34.40 -24.17 23.36
CA LEU A 14 34.33 -24.49 21.91
C LEU A 14 32.98 -25.06 21.44
N PHE A 15 31.97 -25.15 22.30
CA PHE A 15 30.58 -25.41 21.88
C PHE A 15 29.84 -24.08 21.67
N SER A 16 30.28 -23.31 20.68
CA SER A 16 29.39 -22.35 20.05
C SER A 16 28.41 -23.18 19.23
N CYS A 17 27.18 -23.35 19.71
CA CYS A 17 26.09 -23.77 18.83
C CYS A 17 26.07 -22.78 17.66
N VAL A 18 26.31 -23.30 16.48
CA VAL A 18 25.99 -22.60 15.24
C VAL A 18 24.53 -22.91 14.99
N ASP A 19 23.62 -22.18 15.65
CA ASP A 19 22.22 -22.21 15.27
C ASP A 19 22.09 -21.35 14.02
N ASN A 20 22.33 -21.88 12.82
CA ASN A 20 22.10 -21.12 11.57
C ASN A 20 20.61 -20.79 11.30
N ASP A 21 19.77 -20.72 12.33
CA ASP A 21 18.32 -20.53 12.24
C ASP A 21 17.90 -19.06 12.42
N TYR A 22 18.82 -18.15 12.77
CA TYR A 22 18.49 -16.73 12.94
C TYR A 22 18.33 -15.93 11.64
N LEU A 23 18.51 -16.55 10.47
CA LEU A 23 18.40 -15.88 9.17
C LEU A 23 17.15 -16.24 8.36
N VAL A 24 16.24 -17.05 8.92
CA VAL A 24 14.93 -17.32 8.31
C VAL A 24 13.86 -17.47 9.40
N ASP A 25 13.74 -16.47 10.29
CA ASP A 25 12.51 -16.31 11.08
C ASP A 25 11.85 -14.96 10.77
N GLY A 26 11.58 -14.75 9.48
CA GLY A 26 10.46 -13.92 9.08
C GLY A 26 9.20 -14.75 9.26
N GLY A 27 8.84 -15.08 10.50
CA GLY A 27 7.62 -15.84 10.80
C GLY A 27 6.45 -15.28 9.99
N VAL A 28 5.63 -16.16 9.42
CA VAL A 28 4.53 -15.80 8.53
C VAL A 28 3.67 -14.75 9.24
N SER A 29 3.85 -13.48 8.87
CA SER A 29 2.93 -12.44 9.31
C SER A 29 1.59 -12.83 8.73
N SER A 30 0.68 -13.31 9.56
CA SER A 30 -0.67 -13.61 9.11
C SER A 30 -1.25 -12.30 8.60
N GLY A 31 -1.45 -12.20 7.29
CA GLY A 31 -2.09 -11.05 6.65
C GLY A 31 -3.58 -10.95 7.01
N GLU A 32 -4.12 -11.95 7.69
CA GLU A 32 -5.53 -12.04 8.09
C GLU A 32 -5.88 -10.96 9.12
N LEU A 33 -6.84 -10.11 8.76
CA LEU A 33 -7.35 -9.03 9.60
C LEU A 33 -8.39 -9.51 10.62
N GLY A 34 -9.03 -10.66 10.36
CA GLY A 34 -10.08 -11.24 11.22
C GLY A 34 -11.38 -10.41 11.27
N THR A 35 -11.54 -9.44 10.38
CA THR A 35 -12.71 -8.57 10.26
C THR A 35 -12.97 -8.21 8.79
N ASP A 36 -14.12 -7.61 8.49
CA ASP A 36 -14.43 -7.11 7.14
C ASP A 36 -13.60 -5.87 6.79
N THR A 37 -13.43 -5.62 5.49
CA THR A 37 -12.62 -4.51 4.99
C THR A 37 -13.00 -3.17 5.62
N PHE A 38 -14.29 -2.81 5.63
CA PHE A 38 -14.73 -1.51 6.14
C PHE A 38 -14.46 -1.36 7.65
N SER A 39 -14.78 -2.39 8.45
CA SER A 39 -14.48 -2.41 9.88
C SER A 39 -12.99 -2.27 10.18
N PHE A 40 -12.12 -2.89 9.36
CA PHE A 40 -10.68 -2.69 9.46
C PHE A 40 -10.28 -1.23 9.21
N LEU A 41 -10.75 -0.62 8.12
CA LEU A 41 -10.42 0.79 7.81
C LEU A 41 -10.87 1.73 8.92
N GLN A 42 -12.10 1.56 9.41
CA GLN A 42 -12.68 2.41 10.46
C GLN A 42 -11.92 2.30 11.79
N SER A 43 -11.42 1.12 12.13
CA SER A 43 -10.69 0.89 13.38
C SER A 43 -9.19 1.24 13.31
N HIS A 44 -8.65 1.47 12.10
CA HIS A 44 -7.21 1.68 11.91
C HIS A 44 -6.85 3.19 11.85
N PRO A 45 -6.04 3.72 12.79
CA PRO A 45 -5.77 5.17 12.90
C PRO A 45 -5.10 5.85 11.71
N GLN A 46 -4.60 5.09 10.73
CA GLN A 46 -4.01 5.62 9.49
C GLN A 46 -4.97 5.57 8.30
N MET A 47 -6.18 5.01 8.47
CA MET A 47 -7.16 4.80 7.39
C MET A 47 -8.59 5.20 7.79
N ASP A 48 -8.84 5.64 9.03
CA ASP A 48 -10.16 6.08 9.50
C ASP A 48 -10.76 7.20 8.64
N THR A 49 -9.92 8.08 8.08
CA THR A 49 -10.35 9.16 7.21
C THR A 49 -10.76 8.61 5.84
N LEU A 50 -10.11 7.55 5.36
CA LEU A 50 -10.58 6.83 4.16
C LEU A 50 -11.94 6.17 4.40
N ALA A 51 -12.14 5.55 5.57
CA ALA A 51 -13.42 4.94 5.93
C ALA A 51 -14.57 5.97 5.91
N LEU A 52 -14.34 7.17 6.44
CA LEU A 52 -15.29 8.28 6.36
C LEU A 52 -15.64 8.65 4.90
N LEU A 53 -14.66 8.68 4.00
CA LEU A 53 -14.90 9.00 2.59
C LEU A 53 -15.66 7.89 1.86
N ILE A 54 -15.36 6.62 2.15
CA ILE A 54 -16.10 5.46 1.62
C ILE A 54 -17.56 5.51 2.07
N GLU A 55 -17.82 5.79 3.34
CA GLU A 55 -19.17 5.93 3.88
C GLU A 55 -19.94 7.06 3.19
N ARG A 56 -19.31 8.24 3.02
CA ARG A 56 -19.92 9.39 2.34
C ARG A 56 -20.16 9.17 0.85
N ALA A 57 -19.34 8.35 0.20
CA ALA A 57 -19.53 7.90 -1.18
C ALA A 57 -20.65 6.86 -1.32
N GLY A 58 -21.09 6.25 -0.21
CA GLY A 58 -22.05 5.15 -0.22
C GLY A 58 -21.45 3.83 -0.72
N LEU A 59 -20.14 3.64 -0.57
CA LEU A 59 -19.39 2.49 -1.14
C LEU A 59 -19.11 1.37 -0.11
N ILE A 60 -19.81 1.36 1.02
CA ILE A 60 -19.56 0.37 2.10
C ILE A 60 -19.82 -1.04 1.59
N ASP A 61 -20.93 -1.25 0.89
CA ASP A 61 -21.32 -2.59 0.40
C ASP A 61 -20.33 -3.11 -0.63
N GLU A 62 -19.83 -2.24 -1.51
CA GLU A 62 -18.84 -2.57 -2.55
C GLU A 62 -17.48 -2.91 -1.93
N VAL A 63 -17.00 -2.11 -0.98
CA VAL A 63 -15.75 -2.36 -0.26
C VAL A 63 -15.83 -3.65 0.57
N ASN A 64 -17.03 -3.99 1.05
CA ASN A 64 -17.28 -5.23 1.76
C ASN A 64 -17.66 -6.42 0.87
N GLY A 65 -17.62 -6.27 -0.45
CA GLY A 65 -17.73 -7.35 -1.41
C GLY A 65 -16.45 -8.16 -1.57
N GLU A 66 -16.44 -9.05 -2.56
CA GLU A 66 -15.23 -9.76 -3.00
C GLU A 66 -14.41 -8.84 -3.91
N VAL A 67 -13.63 -7.96 -3.28
CA VAL A 67 -12.85 -6.93 -3.95
C VAL A 67 -11.43 -6.82 -3.40
N THR A 68 -10.56 -6.20 -4.19
CA THR A 68 -9.26 -5.69 -3.77
C THR A 68 -9.33 -4.18 -3.64
N LEU A 69 -8.98 -3.66 -2.46
CA LEU A 69 -8.91 -2.25 -2.16
C LEU A 69 -7.45 -1.78 -2.13
N PHE A 70 -7.10 -0.83 -2.99
CA PHE A 70 -5.85 -0.07 -2.91
C PHE A 70 -6.05 1.17 -2.03
N ALA A 71 -5.96 1.00 -0.72
CA ALA A 71 -6.34 1.98 0.29
C ALA A 71 -5.36 3.16 0.38
N PRO A 72 -5.76 4.40 0.02
CA PRO A 72 -5.04 5.61 0.41
C PRO A 72 -5.03 5.76 1.93
N ASN A 73 -3.91 6.18 2.51
CA ASN A 73 -3.84 6.46 3.95
C ASN A 73 -4.25 7.93 4.24
N ASN A 74 -4.39 8.27 5.52
CA ASN A 74 -4.77 9.60 5.98
C ASN A 74 -3.83 10.71 5.47
N LEU A 75 -2.54 10.41 5.22
CA LEU A 75 -1.61 11.38 4.63
C LEU A 75 -1.97 11.70 3.17
N SER A 76 -2.41 10.71 2.40
CA SER A 76 -2.90 10.93 1.03
C SER A 76 -4.14 11.82 0.99
N VAL A 77 -5.07 11.63 1.93
CA VAL A 77 -6.26 12.50 2.06
C VAL A 77 -5.86 13.91 2.48
N LYS A 78 -4.95 14.03 3.46
CA LYS A 78 -4.45 15.34 3.91
C LYS A 78 -3.82 16.12 2.77
N LYS A 79 -2.99 15.47 1.96
CA LYS A 79 -2.34 16.10 0.80
C LYS A 79 -3.34 16.66 -0.20
N TYR A 80 -4.40 15.91 -0.50
CA TYR A 80 -5.45 16.39 -1.38
C TYR A 80 -6.12 17.65 -0.82
N VAL A 81 -6.48 17.65 0.46
CA VAL A 81 -7.05 18.83 1.13
C VAL A 81 -6.07 20.01 1.11
N ASP A 82 -4.77 19.77 1.34
CA ASP A 82 -3.74 20.80 1.31
C ASP A 82 -3.58 21.44 -0.08
N GLU A 83 -3.60 20.65 -1.16
CA GLU A 83 -3.50 21.18 -2.54
C GLU A 83 -4.75 22.00 -2.91
N ILE A 84 -5.96 21.54 -2.58
CA ILE A 84 -7.18 22.32 -2.80
C ILE A 84 -7.13 23.64 -2.03
N LEU A 85 -6.74 23.60 -0.75
CA LEU A 85 -6.56 24.81 0.07
C LEU A 85 -5.53 25.76 -0.53
N LYS A 86 -4.43 25.23 -1.05
CA LYS A 86 -3.37 26.03 -1.68
C LYS A 86 -3.94 26.82 -2.86
N GLY A 87 -4.66 26.17 -3.77
CA GLY A 87 -5.31 26.84 -4.90
C GLY A 87 -6.37 27.86 -4.46
N MET A 88 -7.21 27.54 -3.47
CA MET A 88 -8.21 28.48 -2.95
C MET A 88 -7.57 29.73 -2.34
N ARG A 89 -6.44 29.56 -1.64
CA ARG A 89 -5.72 30.65 -0.95
C ARG A 89 -4.94 31.58 -1.86
N GLU A 90 -4.78 31.23 -3.13
CA GLU A 90 -4.30 32.18 -4.15
C GLU A 90 -5.32 33.30 -4.40
N LEU A 91 -6.61 33.02 -4.19
CA LEU A 91 -7.71 33.96 -4.38
C LEU A 91 -8.21 34.56 -3.06
N ASP A 92 -8.29 33.75 -2.01
CA ASP A 92 -8.74 34.14 -0.68
C ASP A 92 -7.84 33.56 0.42
N PRO A 93 -6.93 34.35 1.01
CA PRO A 93 -6.00 33.88 2.04
C PRO A 93 -6.66 33.25 3.28
N GLU A 94 -7.93 33.56 3.56
CA GLU A 94 -8.68 33.04 4.71
C GLU A 94 -9.51 31.80 4.36
N ALA A 95 -9.44 31.31 3.12
CA ALA A 95 -10.18 30.13 2.69
C ALA A 95 -9.92 28.91 3.60
N GLU A 96 -11.02 28.21 3.90
CA GLU A 96 -11.05 26.96 4.64
C GLU A 96 -11.65 25.86 3.76
N PHE A 97 -11.05 24.67 3.83
CA PHE A 97 -11.49 23.47 3.15
C PHE A 97 -10.96 22.27 3.95
N THR A 98 -11.84 21.34 4.25
CA THR A 98 -11.58 20.16 5.08
C THR A 98 -12.03 18.90 4.36
N VAL A 99 -11.72 17.74 4.93
CA VAL A 99 -12.21 16.45 4.40
C VAL A 99 -13.73 16.42 4.26
N ASN A 100 -14.48 17.12 5.12
CA ASN A 100 -15.93 17.18 5.07
C ASN A 100 -16.48 18.04 3.91
N ASP A 101 -15.64 18.95 3.39
CA ASP A 101 -16.03 19.87 2.31
C ASP A 101 -15.85 19.25 0.92
N ILE A 102 -15.24 18.06 0.83
CA ILE A 102 -15.12 17.31 -0.42
C ILE A 102 -16.53 17.04 -0.97
N PRO A 103 -16.87 17.52 -2.18
CA PRO A 103 -18.21 17.36 -2.74
C PRO A 103 -18.57 15.88 -2.96
N LYS A 104 -19.85 15.54 -2.77
CA LYS A 104 -20.33 14.17 -3.03
C LYS A 104 -20.04 13.73 -4.46
N ASP A 105 -20.25 14.60 -5.45
CA ASP A 105 -19.98 14.31 -6.86
C ASP A 105 -18.51 13.95 -7.11
N THR A 106 -17.57 14.55 -6.37
CA THR A 106 -16.15 14.19 -6.41
C THR A 106 -15.94 12.79 -5.85
N LEU A 107 -16.56 12.46 -4.72
CA LEU A 107 -16.47 11.13 -4.13
C LEU A 107 -17.04 10.06 -5.07
N ASP A 108 -18.24 10.28 -5.60
CA ASP A 108 -18.93 9.37 -6.51
C ASP A 108 -18.11 9.10 -7.77
N LYS A 109 -17.42 10.13 -8.27
CA LYS A 109 -16.59 10.02 -9.47
C LYS A 109 -15.29 9.26 -9.24
N TYR A 110 -14.60 9.52 -8.14
CA TYR A 110 -13.19 9.13 -8.01
C TYR A 110 -12.90 8.06 -6.95
N MET A 111 -13.77 7.84 -5.96
CA MET A 111 -13.49 6.85 -4.91
C MET A 111 -13.44 5.41 -5.46
N GLY A 112 -14.25 5.11 -6.47
CA GLY A 112 -14.26 3.78 -7.10
C GLY A 112 -12.95 3.43 -7.82
N ALA A 113 -12.05 4.38 -8.08
CA ALA A 113 -10.76 4.10 -8.71
C ALA A 113 -9.86 3.18 -7.86
N TYR A 114 -10.11 3.09 -6.55
CA TYR A 114 -9.32 2.29 -5.61
C TYR A 114 -9.86 0.87 -5.39
N ILE A 115 -11.00 0.51 -5.99
CA ILE A 115 -11.72 -0.73 -5.73
C ILE A 115 -11.70 -1.59 -7.00
N PHE A 116 -11.16 -2.80 -6.91
CA PHE A 116 -11.04 -3.74 -8.02
C PHE A 116 -11.85 -5.01 -7.74
N PRO A 117 -12.57 -5.56 -8.73
CA PRO A 117 -13.31 -6.80 -8.54
C PRO A 117 -12.36 -8.00 -8.33
N GLY A 118 -12.75 -8.91 -7.44
CA GLY A 118 -12.00 -10.11 -7.12
C GLY A 118 -10.95 -9.91 -6.02
N LYS A 119 -10.36 -11.02 -5.57
CA LYS A 119 -9.26 -11.03 -4.61
C LYS A 119 -7.94 -11.15 -5.34
N ILE A 120 -7.17 -10.09 -5.32
CA ILE A 120 -5.89 -9.94 -6.02
C ILE A 120 -4.81 -9.78 -4.95
N THR A 121 -4.09 -10.86 -4.69
CA THR A 121 -2.94 -10.85 -3.79
C THR A 121 -1.66 -10.59 -4.57
N ARG A 122 -0.55 -10.37 -3.87
CA ARG A 122 0.77 -10.18 -4.49
C ARG A 122 1.13 -11.32 -5.44
N GLU A 123 0.74 -12.54 -5.08
CA GLU A 123 1.04 -13.77 -5.80
C GLU A 123 0.35 -13.84 -7.17
N ASP A 124 -0.71 -13.04 -7.37
CA ASP A 124 -1.41 -12.92 -8.64
C ASP A 124 -0.79 -11.89 -9.59
N MET A 125 0.24 -11.15 -9.14
CA MET A 125 0.81 -10.01 -9.87
C MET A 125 2.12 -10.39 -10.59
N SER A 126 2.42 -9.69 -11.69
CA SER A 126 3.64 -9.85 -12.48
C SER A 126 4.49 -8.57 -12.50
N PRO A 127 5.79 -8.65 -12.83
CA PRO A 127 6.64 -7.46 -13.02
C PRO A 127 6.13 -6.52 -14.11
N GLU A 128 5.64 -7.06 -15.21
CA GLU A 128 5.04 -6.29 -16.30
C GLU A 128 3.77 -5.56 -15.84
N GLY A 129 3.04 -6.18 -14.92
CA GLY A 129 1.76 -5.72 -14.41
C GLY A 129 0.62 -5.88 -15.40
N ASP A 130 -0.60 -5.97 -14.86
CA ASP A 130 -1.82 -6.06 -15.64
C ASP A 130 -2.59 -4.74 -15.59
N ILE A 131 -3.14 -4.32 -16.72
CA ILE A 131 -4.08 -3.21 -16.78
C ILE A 131 -5.44 -3.73 -16.34
N MET A 132 -5.92 -3.22 -15.22
CA MET A 132 -7.17 -3.62 -14.59
C MET A 132 -8.14 -2.45 -14.54
N VAL A 133 -9.43 -2.74 -14.63
CA VAL A 133 -10.49 -1.73 -14.57
C VAL A 133 -11.04 -1.68 -13.15
N ALA A 134 -10.98 -0.50 -12.54
CA ALA A 134 -11.52 -0.22 -11.22
C ALA A 134 -13.05 -0.05 -11.28
N LEU A 135 -13.69 0.00 -10.11
CA LEU A 135 -15.14 0.12 -9.97
C LEU A 135 -15.72 1.36 -10.68
N ASN A 136 -14.99 2.47 -10.71
CA ASN A 136 -15.44 3.68 -11.41
C ASN A 136 -15.18 3.65 -12.94
N GLY A 137 -14.67 2.53 -13.47
CA GLY A 137 -14.38 2.34 -14.88
C GLY A 137 -13.01 2.85 -15.32
N GLU A 138 -12.21 3.43 -14.43
CA GLU A 138 -10.85 3.84 -14.78
C GLU A 138 -9.89 2.65 -14.79
N GLU A 139 -8.89 2.71 -15.67
CA GLU A 139 -7.83 1.71 -15.74
C GLU A 139 -6.68 2.04 -14.77
N ARG A 140 -6.07 1.01 -14.20
CA ARG A 140 -4.83 1.07 -13.42
C ARG A 140 -3.95 -0.10 -13.79
N ARG A 141 -2.64 0.13 -13.91
CA ARG A 141 -1.69 -0.98 -14.00
C ARG A 141 -1.26 -1.39 -12.59
N ILE A 142 -1.35 -2.68 -12.29
CA ILE A 142 -0.94 -3.26 -11.01
C ILE A 142 0.20 -4.23 -11.29
N SER A 143 1.38 -3.95 -10.74
CA SER A 143 2.62 -4.71 -10.97
C SER A 143 3.28 -5.12 -9.66
N LEU A 144 4.12 -6.15 -9.71
CA LEU A 144 5.02 -6.60 -8.64
C LEU A 144 6.46 -6.55 -9.14
N GLU A 145 7.18 -5.47 -8.83
CA GLU A 145 8.48 -5.21 -9.45
C GLU A 145 9.64 -5.42 -8.47
N PRO A 146 10.74 -6.06 -8.88
CA PRO A 146 11.94 -6.24 -8.07
C PRO A 146 12.74 -4.92 -7.95
N ARG A 147 13.36 -4.67 -6.79
CA ARG A 147 14.30 -3.55 -6.63
C ARG A 147 15.75 -3.99 -6.82
N GLU A 148 16.39 -3.51 -7.86
CA GLU A 148 17.80 -3.80 -8.17
C GLU A 148 18.81 -2.96 -7.35
N GLU A 149 18.37 -2.09 -6.45
CA GLU A 149 19.24 -1.14 -5.72
C GLU A 149 20.25 -1.81 -4.76
N TYR A 150 20.10 -3.11 -4.46
CA TYR A 150 20.92 -3.85 -3.49
C TYR A 150 21.87 -4.88 -4.11
N THR A 151 22.29 -4.66 -5.36
CA THR A 151 23.04 -5.60 -6.23
C THR A 151 24.30 -6.28 -5.65
N ALA A 152 24.80 -5.87 -4.48
CA ALA A 152 26.00 -6.47 -3.86
C ALA A 152 25.77 -7.17 -2.51
N GLN A 153 24.56 -7.17 -1.95
CA GLN A 153 24.36 -7.50 -0.52
C GLN A 153 23.24 -8.51 -0.24
N LEU A 154 22.38 -8.81 -1.21
CA LEU A 154 21.22 -9.69 -1.02
C LEU A 154 21.18 -10.82 -2.05
N SER A 155 20.77 -12.02 -1.60
CA SER A 155 20.55 -13.20 -2.44
C SER A 155 19.18 -13.21 -3.13
N SER A 156 18.24 -12.40 -2.64
CA SER A 156 16.93 -12.14 -3.22
C SER A 156 16.60 -10.65 -3.08
N PHE A 157 16.05 -10.06 -4.13
CA PHE A 157 15.67 -8.66 -4.12
C PHE A 157 14.26 -8.49 -3.54
N PRO A 158 14.00 -7.45 -2.75
CA PRO A 158 12.64 -7.15 -2.34
C PRO A 158 11.80 -6.73 -3.55
N GLU A 159 10.61 -7.31 -3.65
CA GLU A 159 9.61 -6.95 -4.66
C GLU A 159 8.56 -6.02 -4.05
N TYR A 160 8.12 -5.04 -4.82
CA TYR A 160 7.12 -4.08 -4.39
C TYR A 160 5.93 -4.08 -5.32
N VAL A 161 4.74 -4.02 -4.73
CA VAL A 161 3.52 -3.81 -5.51
C VAL A 161 3.44 -2.33 -5.88
N TYR A 162 3.12 -2.04 -7.14
CA TYR A 162 2.81 -0.70 -7.62
C TYR A 162 1.38 -0.61 -8.11
N TYR A 163 0.80 0.54 -7.83
CA TYR A 163 -0.48 1.00 -8.32
C TYR A 163 -0.21 2.18 -9.25
N THR A 164 -0.29 1.95 -10.56
CA THR A 164 0.09 2.94 -11.58
C THR A 164 -1.12 3.59 -12.21
N TYR A 165 -1.08 4.91 -12.31
CA TYR A 165 -2.05 5.73 -13.00
C TYR A 165 -1.50 6.23 -14.34
N LYS A 166 -2.28 6.08 -15.42
CA LYS A 166 -1.91 6.57 -16.75
C LYS A 166 -2.03 8.09 -16.85
N GLN A 167 -0.95 8.78 -17.19
CA GLN A 167 -0.97 10.24 -17.35
C GLN A 167 -1.10 10.67 -18.83
N GLY A 168 -0.49 9.92 -19.75
CA GLY A 168 -0.55 10.17 -21.18
C GLY A 168 -1.77 9.58 -21.89
N GLU A 169 -1.76 9.68 -23.23
CA GLU A 169 -2.76 9.02 -24.07
C GLU A 169 -2.58 7.49 -24.05
N GLU A 170 -1.32 7.05 -24.01
CA GLU A 170 -0.89 5.65 -24.04
C GLU A 170 -0.20 5.26 -22.74
N TRP A 171 -0.28 3.99 -22.38
CA TRP A 171 0.45 3.45 -21.22
C TRP A 171 1.95 3.44 -21.52
N ASP A 172 2.75 3.92 -20.57
CA ASP A 172 4.20 3.73 -20.63
C ASP A 172 4.55 2.24 -20.55
N LEU A 173 5.68 1.87 -21.14
CA LEU A 173 6.24 0.54 -20.91
C LEU A 173 6.60 0.40 -19.42
N TRP A 174 6.25 -0.73 -18.81
CA TRP A 174 6.47 -0.97 -17.37
C TRP A 174 7.92 -0.74 -16.92
N ASN A 175 8.89 -1.03 -17.78
CA ASN A 175 10.32 -0.87 -17.53
C ASN A 175 10.90 0.46 -18.06
N ASN A 176 10.07 1.35 -18.59
CA ASN A 176 10.48 2.65 -19.10
C ASN A 176 9.35 3.66 -18.93
N ILE A 177 9.17 4.10 -17.69
CA ILE A 177 8.18 5.10 -17.30
C ILE A 177 8.68 6.50 -17.66
N THR A 178 7.87 7.25 -18.39
CA THR A 178 8.15 8.61 -18.82
C THR A 178 7.22 9.63 -18.17
N ASP A 179 5.92 9.36 -18.13
CA ASP A 179 4.91 10.23 -17.53
C ASP A 179 3.94 9.52 -16.56
N ASP A 180 3.74 8.20 -16.70
CA ASP A 180 2.86 7.44 -15.82
C ASP A 180 3.28 7.54 -14.35
N GLU A 181 2.29 7.62 -13.46
CA GLU A 181 2.55 7.84 -12.04
C GLU A 181 2.52 6.53 -11.27
N LEU A 182 3.68 6.12 -10.73
CA LEU A 182 3.81 4.91 -9.93
C LEU A 182 3.63 5.22 -8.45
N VAL A 183 2.61 4.60 -7.86
CA VAL A 183 2.39 4.63 -6.42
C VAL A 183 2.79 3.30 -5.81
N GLN A 184 3.81 3.31 -4.98
CA GLN A 184 4.23 2.11 -4.24
C GLN A 184 3.20 1.73 -3.18
N VAL A 185 2.95 0.44 -3.00
CA VAL A 185 2.19 -0.11 -1.87
C VAL A 185 3.12 -0.28 -0.67
N ARG A 186 2.75 0.29 0.47
CA ARG A 186 3.52 0.23 1.72
C ARG A 186 3.28 -1.06 2.49
N THR A 187 2.03 -1.52 2.51
CA THR A 187 1.61 -2.76 3.17
C THR A 187 0.67 -3.49 2.24
N SER A 188 1.01 -4.71 1.88
CA SER A 188 0.28 -5.52 0.89
C SER A 188 -0.22 -6.81 1.52
N ASN A 189 -1.23 -7.45 0.90
CA ASN A 189 -1.82 -8.72 1.35
C ASN A 189 -2.41 -8.66 2.76
N LEU A 190 -3.11 -7.57 3.10
CA LEU A 190 -3.99 -7.58 4.26
C LEU A 190 -5.31 -8.25 3.85
N ILE A 191 -5.57 -9.45 4.36
CA ILE A 191 -6.71 -10.29 3.98
C ILE A 191 -7.84 -10.04 4.97
N SER A 192 -8.91 -9.38 4.51
CA SER A 192 -10.14 -9.24 5.29
C SER A 192 -11.02 -10.48 5.10
N THR A 193 -12.12 -10.58 5.85
CA THR A 193 -13.05 -11.71 5.69
C THR A 193 -13.70 -11.76 4.31
N ASN A 194 -13.75 -10.65 3.59
CA ASN A 194 -14.43 -10.49 2.31
C ASN A 194 -13.48 -10.17 1.14
N GLY A 195 -12.33 -9.54 1.36
CA GLY A 195 -11.47 -9.04 0.28
C GLY A 195 -9.98 -9.00 0.62
N VAL A 196 -9.25 -8.23 -0.18
CA VAL A 196 -7.81 -7.96 -0.01
C VAL A 196 -7.60 -6.44 0.09
N VAL A 197 -6.72 -6.01 0.97
CA VAL A 197 -6.33 -4.60 1.13
C VAL A 197 -4.84 -4.45 0.89
N HIS A 198 -4.49 -3.52 0.00
CA HIS A 198 -3.15 -3.02 -0.24
C HIS A 198 -3.09 -1.54 0.14
N VAL A 199 -2.31 -1.18 1.14
CA VAL A 199 -2.20 0.19 1.63
C VAL A 199 -1.19 0.96 0.78
N LEU A 200 -1.63 2.02 0.12
CA LEU A 200 -0.79 2.90 -0.68
C LEU A 200 0.21 3.68 0.19
N GLN A 201 1.37 3.98 -0.36
CA GLN A 201 2.37 4.80 0.29
C GLN A 201 1.89 6.26 0.39
N GLY A 202 2.23 6.92 1.51
CA GLY A 202 1.78 8.29 1.79
C GLY A 202 2.35 9.38 0.87
N ASN A 203 3.12 9.03 -0.17
CA ASN A 203 3.46 9.96 -1.23
C ASN A 203 2.28 10.24 -2.17
N HIS A 204 1.37 9.27 -2.34
CA HIS A 204 0.14 9.38 -3.12
C HIS A 204 -0.75 10.54 -2.67
N ILE A 205 -1.32 11.28 -3.63
CA ILE A 205 -2.35 12.31 -3.41
C ILE A 205 -3.71 11.70 -3.78
N LEU A 206 -4.71 11.82 -2.90
CA LEU A 206 -6.05 11.29 -3.17
C LEU A 206 -6.60 11.78 -4.53
N PHE A 207 -7.26 10.88 -5.25
CA PHE A 207 -7.80 11.05 -6.61
C PHE A 207 -6.76 11.31 -7.70
N ASN A 208 -5.46 11.05 -7.42
CA ASN A 208 -4.37 11.41 -8.32
C ASN A 208 -4.42 12.91 -8.70
N TYR A 209 -4.89 13.74 -7.76
CA TYR A 209 -5.10 15.17 -7.99
C TYR A 209 -3.78 15.90 -8.26
N LYS A 210 -3.80 16.77 -9.27
CA LYS A 210 -2.71 17.67 -9.66
C LYS A 210 -3.33 19.05 -9.93
N ASP A 211 -2.74 20.10 -9.37
CA ASP A 211 -3.08 21.51 -9.67
C ASP A 211 -2.68 21.90 -11.11
#